data_AF-A0A0M0ELV8-F1
#
_entry.id   AF-A0A0M0ELV8-F1
#
_cell.length_a   1.000
_cell.length_b   1.000
_cell.length_c   1.000
_cell.angle_alpha   90.00
_cell.angle_beta   90.00
_cell.angle_gamma   90.00
#
_symmetry.space_group_name_H-M   'P 1'
#
loop_
_entity.id
_entity.type
_entity.pdbx_description
1 polymer ?
#
loop_
_entity_poly.entity_id
_entity_poly.type
_entity_poly.pdbx_seq_one_letter_code
_entity_poly.pdbx_strand_id
1 'polypeptide(L)'
;MAADQPSFPTSIHLSTPNAIRMNRALRMSRRDVLLGAMGAAAVVLGAGRGIAATPDAGAQDEVAPLFLALSRRLTDRDVLDERISSALYARIIKATPERRDQMQKLHDLMAGGKFDSARELARAAEHSDVAFKDVIHDIMTAWYRGVADEKVVVYRSALMFDITKDAIYPKTYAAGGPFYWTQAPPEVAVPTGEPALSPSKFVVEPT
;
A
#
# COMPACT_ATOMS: atom_id res chain seq x y z
N MET A 1 -33.30 -36.74 -37.90
CA MET A 1 -34.62 -36.37 -38.47
C MET A 1 -35.56 -36.12 -37.30
N ALA A 2 -35.53 -34.91 -36.76
CA ALA A 2 -36.33 -34.55 -35.57
C ALA A 2 -37.68 -34.02 -36.06
N ALA A 3 -38.77 -34.62 -35.57
CA ALA A 3 -40.13 -34.29 -35.95
C ALA A 3 -40.51 -32.89 -35.42
N ASP A 4 -40.89 -32.00 -36.33
CA ASP A 4 -41.58 -30.74 -35.98
C ASP A 4 -42.95 -31.09 -35.37
N GLN A 5 -43.11 -30.81 -34.07
CA GLN A 5 -44.43 -30.78 -33.45
C GLN A 5 -45.10 -29.45 -33.78
N PRO A 6 -46.35 -29.44 -34.26
CA PRO A 6 -47.04 -28.21 -34.63
C PRO A 6 -47.34 -27.41 -33.35
N SER A 7 -46.76 -26.22 -33.24
CA SER A 7 -47.12 -25.24 -32.23
C SER A 7 -48.52 -24.68 -32.53
N PHE A 8 -49.54 -25.24 -31.89
CA PHE A 8 -50.86 -24.66 -31.88
C PHE A 8 -50.83 -23.33 -31.10
N PRO A 9 -51.26 -22.19 -31.68
CA PRO A 9 -51.41 -20.97 -30.90
C PRO A 9 -52.60 -21.15 -29.95
N THR A 10 -52.31 -21.32 -28.65
CA THR A 10 -53.38 -21.37 -27.64
C THR A 10 -53.99 -19.98 -27.54
N SER A 11 -55.26 -19.85 -27.95
CA SER A 11 -55.99 -18.59 -27.83
C SER A 11 -56.04 -18.16 -26.36
N ILE A 12 -55.26 -17.12 -26.04
CA ILE A 12 -55.13 -16.53 -24.70
C ILE A 12 -56.44 -15.92 -24.18
N HIS A 13 -57.44 -15.80 -25.04
CA HIS A 13 -58.75 -15.25 -24.70
C HIS A 13 -59.68 -16.21 -23.92
N LEU A 14 -59.33 -17.49 -23.78
CA LEU A 14 -60.17 -18.49 -23.09
C LEU A 14 -59.49 -19.16 -21.88
N SER A 15 -58.35 -18.64 -21.43
CA SER A 15 -57.62 -19.23 -20.29
C SER A 15 -58.01 -18.57 -18.96
N THR A 16 -58.51 -19.38 -18.02
CA THR A 16 -58.77 -18.91 -16.64
C THR A 16 -57.49 -18.49 -15.91
N PRO A 17 -57.53 -17.54 -14.96
CA PRO A 17 -56.35 -16.96 -14.31
C PRO A 17 -55.39 -17.98 -13.65
N ASN A 18 -55.92 -19.10 -13.17
CA ASN A 18 -55.13 -20.17 -12.55
C ASN A 18 -54.27 -20.95 -13.55
N ALA A 19 -54.77 -21.16 -14.78
CA ALA A 19 -54.04 -21.88 -15.84
C ALA A 19 -52.82 -21.08 -16.33
N ILE A 20 -52.92 -19.75 -16.34
CA ILE A 20 -51.82 -18.84 -16.70
C ILE A 20 -50.70 -18.88 -15.64
N ARG A 21 -51.06 -18.96 -14.35
CA ARG A 21 -50.08 -19.06 -13.25
C ARG A 21 -49.32 -20.40 -13.28
N MET A 22 -50.01 -21.53 -13.50
CA MET A 22 -49.35 -22.85 -13.55
C MET A 22 -48.43 -22.99 -14.77
N ASN A 23 -48.83 -22.46 -15.94
CA ASN A 23 -47.95 -22.44 -17.13
C ASN A 23 -46.71 -21.55 -16.97
N ARG A 24 -46.77 -20.54 -16.09
CA ARG A 24 -45.62 -19.69 -15.75
C ARG A 24 -44.68 -20.34 -14.73
N ALA A 25 -45.23 -21.11 -13.78
CA ALA A 25 -44.46 -21.84 -12.78
C ALA A 25 -43.69 -23.04 -13.36
N LEU A 26 -44.21 -23.68 -14.41
CA LEU A 26 -43.57 -24.83 -15.07
C LEU A 26 -42.51 -24.44 -16.11
N ARG A 27 -42.40 -23.15 -16.47
CA ARG A 27 -41.38 -22.67 -17.41
C ARG A 27 -40.25 -22.02 -16.63
N MET A 28 -39.29 -22.83 -16.17
CA MET A 28 -37.97 -22.31 -15.80
C MET A 28 -37.42 -21.51 -16.97
N SER A 29 -37.29 -20.20 -16.78
CA SER A 29 -36.77 -19.32 -17.82
C SER A 29 -35.26 -19.53 -17.93
N ARG A 30 -34.72 -19.55 -19.15
CA ARG A 30 -33.26 -19.59 -19.39
C ARG A 30 -32.52 -18.47 -18.66
N ARG A 31 -33.21 -17.38 -18.32
CA ARG A 31 -32.70 -16.27 -17.48
C ARG A 31 -32.44 -16.67 -16.03
N ASP A 32 -33.29 -17.53 -15.43
CA ASP A 32 -33.14 -17.91 -14.03
C ASP A 32 -31.94 -18.87 -13.84
N VAL A 33 -31.70 -19.73 -14.84
CA VAL A 33 -30.50 -20.59 -14.88
C VAL A 33 -29.22 -19.78 -15.06
N LEU A 34 -29.23 -18.75 -15.92
CA LEU A 34 -28.08 -17.86 -16.11
C LEU A 34 -27.78 -17.00 -14.88
N LEU A 35 -28.82 -16.50 -14.19
CA LEU A 35 -28.67 -15.72 -12.97
C LEU A 35 -28.14 -16.59 -11.81
N GLY A 36 -28.58 -17.85 -11.70
CA GLY A 36 -28.02 -18.81 -10.74
C GLY A 36 -26.54 -19.15 -11.01
N ALA A 37 -26.17 -19.31 -12.29
CA ALA A 37 -24.79 -19.61 -12.68
C ALA A 37 -23.80 -18.44 -12.42
N MET A 38 -24.25 -17.18 -12.57
CA MET A 38 -23.44 -16.01 -12.21
C MET A 38 -23.22 -15.87 -10.70
N GLY A 39 -24.20 -16.27 -9.87
CA GLY A 39 -24.06 -16.26 -8.42
C GLY A 39 -22.99 -17.23 -7.90
N ALA A 40 -22.91 -18.43 -8.49
CA ALA A 40 -21.90 -19.42 -8.11
C ALA A 40 -20.48 -19.03 -8.58
N ALA A 41 -20.34 -18.35 -9.72
CA ALA A 41 -19.05 -17.86 -10.22
C ALA A 41 -18.47 -16.70 -9.38
N ALA A 42 -19.32 -15.85 -8.79
CA ALA A 42 -18.87 -14.74 -7.95
C ALA A 42 -18.23 -15.20 -6.61
N VAL A 43 -18.71 -16.32 -6.05
CA VAL A 43 -18.15 -16.87 -4.80
C VAL A 43 -16.82 -17.59 -5.05
N VAL A 44 -16.66 -18.27 -6.19
CA VAL A 44 -15.42 -19.00 -6.51
C VAL A 44 -14.30 -18.08 -7.03
N LEU A 45 -14.64 -16.97 -7.70
CA LEU A 45 -13.64 -16.01 -8.20
C LEU A 45 -13.34 -14.84 -7.23
N GLY A 46 -14.18 -14.63 -6.21
CA GLY A 46 -13.98 -13.61 -5.18
C GLY A 46 -12.88 -13.93 -4.17
N ALA A 47 -12.49 -15.20 -4.02
CA ALA A 47 -11.40 -15.61 -3.13
C ALA A 47 -10.00 -15.38 -3.72
N GLY A 48 -9.89 -15.04 -5.01
CA GLY A 48 -8.62 -15.05 -5.76
C GLY A 48 -8.04 -13.67 -6.12
N ARG A 49 -8.60 -12.56 -5.64
CA ARG A 49 -8.16 -11.21 -6.04
C ARG A 49 -7.75 -10.39 -4.82
N GLY A 50 -6.46 -10.45 -4.50
CA GLY A 50 -5.75 -9.40 -3.76
C GLY A 50 -5.75 -9.55 -2.24
N ILE A 51 -5.37 -10.71 -1.71
CA ILE A 51 -4.85 -10.76 -0.34
C ILE A 51 -3.50 -10.05 -0.39
N ALA A 52 -3.48 -8.77 0.00
CA ALA A 52 -2.24 -8.17 0.49
C ALA A 52 -1.70 -9.13 1.54
N ALA A 53 -0.50 -9.69 1.30
CA ALA A 53 0.10 -10.65 2.20
C ALA A 53 -0.02 -10.12 3.62
N THR A 54 -0.88 -10.75 4.42
CA THR A 54 -0.88 -10.53 5.86
C THR A 54 0.50 -10.97 6.31
N PRO A 55 1.28 -10.10 6.99
CA PRO A 55 2.53 -10.56 7.56
C PRO A 55 2.22 -11.77 8.41
N ASP A 56 3.04 -12.81 8.21
CA ASP A 56 2.93 -14.09 8.90
C ASP A 56 2.70 -13.81 10.38
N ALA A 57 1.65 -14.39 10.98
CA ALA A 57 1.37 -14.27 12.41
C ALA A 57 2.32 -15.15 13.23
N GLY A 58 3.59 -15.16 12.84
CA GLY A 58 4.72 -15.60 13.66
C GLY A 58 4.96 -14.57 14.76
N ALA A 59 5.60 -15.01 15.84
CA ALA A 59 5.91 -14.25 17.05
C ALA A 59 6.01 -12.73 16.79
N GLN A 60 5.14 -11.96 17.45
CA GLN A 60 5.14 -10.49 17.34
C GLN A 60 6.55 -10.00 17.66
N ASP A 61 7.21 -9.45 16.65
CA ASP A 61 8.54 -8.91 16.81
C ASP A 61 8.45 -7.63 17.66
N GLU A 62 8.99 -7.69 18.88
CA GLU A 62 8.99 -6.58 19.83
C GLU A 62 9.68 -5.32 19.28
N VAL A 63 10.54 -5.46 18.27
CA VAL A 63 11.25 -4.34 17.64
C VAL A 63 10.42 -3.65 16.54
N ALA A 64 9.42 -4.33 15.97
CA ALA A 64 8.55 -3.74 14.96
C ALA A 64 7.83 -2.45 15.39
N PRO A 65 7.25 -2.33 16.61
CA PRO A 65 6.70 -1.06 17.08
C PRO A 65 7.77 0.02 17.30
N LEU A 66 9.00 -0.36 17.66
CA LEU A 66 10.11 0.58 17.83
C LEU A 66 10.54 1.19 16.49
N PHE A 67 10.53 0.41 15.42
CA PHE A 67 10.75 0.90 14.06
C PHE A 67 9.74 2.00 13.68
N LEU A 68 8.46 1.82 14.02
CA LEU A 68 7.45 2.85 13.77
C LEU A 68 7.72 4.13 14.57
N ALA A 69 8.09 4.01 15.86
CA ALA A 69 8.42 5.15 16.71
C ALA A 69 9.64 5.93 16.18
N LEU A 70 10.71 5.21 15.83
CA LEU A 70 11.89 5.77 15.17
C LEU A 70 11.52 6.47 13.86
N SER A 71 10.68 5.83 13.04
CA SER A 71 10.24 6.37 11.75
C SER A 71 9.48 7.68 11.92
N ARG A 72 8.55 7.76 12.88
CA ARG A 72 7.81 9.00 13.18
C ARG A 72 8.77 10.11 13.58
N ARG A 73 9.74 9.79 14.44
CA ARG A 73 10.72 10.78 14.90
C ARG A 73 11.67 11.25 13.81
N LEU A 74 12.23 10.33 13.02
CA LEU A 74 13.20 10.65 11.97
C LEU A 74 12.57 11.35 10.77
N THR A 75 11.28 11.14 10.52
CA THR A 75 10.55 11.82 9.44
C THR A 75 9.85 13.09 9.90
N ASP A 76 9.92 13.43 11.21
CA ASP A 76 9.14 14.49 11.86
C ASP A 76 7.65 14.45 11.48
N ARG A 77 7.05 13.26 11.54
CA ARG A 77 5.63 13.01 11.24
C ARG A 77 4.93 12.32 12.39
N ASP A 78 3.81 12.88 12.82
CA ASP A 78 3.00 12.32 13.92
C ASP A 78 2.31 11.00 13.52
N VAL A 79 1.89 10.90 12.26
CA VAL A 79 1.10 9.77 11.75
C VAL A 79 1.81 9.13 10.58
N LEU A 80 2.06 7.83 10.72
CA LEU A 80 2.57 6.93 9.68
C LEU A 80 1.72 5.65 9.69
N ASP A 81 1.55 5.05 8.51
CA ASP A 81 0.75 3.84 8.35
C ASP A 81 1.47 2.61 8.93
N GLU A 82 0.82 1.95 9.88
CA GLU A 82 1.38 0.81 10.62
C GLU A 82 1.62 -0.42 9.73
N ARG A 83 0.80 -0.61 8.69
CA ARG A 83 0.96 -1.73 7.75
C ARG A 83 2.16 -1.52 6.85
N ILE A 84 2.34 -0.29 6.35
CA ILE A 84 3.54 0.08 5.58
C ILE A 84 4.77 -0.07 6.47
N SER A 85 4.70 0.42 7.71
CA SER A 85 5.79 0.30 8.69
C SER A 85 6.20 -1.15 8.90
N SER A 86 5.24 -2.05 9.15
CA SER A 86 5.49 -3.49 9.33
C SER A 86 6.11 -4.12 8.08
N ALA A 87 5.62 -3.78 6.89
CA ALA A 87 6.15 -4.31 5.63
C ALA A 87 7.58 -3.83 5.32
N LEU A 88 7.88 -2.56 5.58
CA LEU A 88 9.23 -2.00 5.44
C LEU A 88 10.19 -2.65 6.45
N TYR A 89 9.79 -2.73 7.71
CA TYR A 89 10.56 -3.37 8.78
C TYR A 89 10.92 -4.81 8.44
N ALA A 90 9.92 -5.65 8.12
CA ALA A 90 10.13 -7.06 7.80
C ALA A 90 11.11 -7.24 6.63
N ARG A 91 11.07 -6.33 5.65
CA ARG A 91 11.96 -6.35 4.50
C ARG A 91 13.39 -5.96 4.84
N ILE A 92 13.58 -4.92 5.65
CA ILE A 92 14.91 -4.46 6.11
C ILE A 92 15.59 -5.56 6.91
N ILE A 93 14.89 -6.16 7.88
CA ILE A 93 15.46 -7.25 8.70
C ILE A 93 15.76 -8.50 7.87
N LYS A 94 14.94 -8.80 6.86
CA LYS A 94 15.20 -9.91 5.95
C LYS A 94 16.51 -9.73 5.16
N ALA A 95 16.82 -8.51 4.74
CA ALA A 95 18.05 -8.21 3.99
C ALA A 95 19.28 -8.12 4.90
N THR A 96 19.11 -7.57 6.11
CA THR A 96 20.19 -7.37 7.07
C THR A 96 19.68 -7.67 8.48
N PRO A 97 19.78 -8.92 8.94
CA PRO A 97 19.24 -9.34 10.24
C PRO A 97 19.79 -8.55 11.43
N GLU A 98 21.03 -8.08 11.35
CA GLU A 98 21.71 -7.27 12.38
C GLU A 98 21.01 -5.92 12.62
N ARG A 99 20.19 -5.45 11.66
CA ARG A 99 19.42 -4.21 11.80
C ARG A 99 18.44 -4.26 12.97
N ARG A 100 17.99 -5.44 13.38
CA ARG A 100 17.07 -5.60 14.49
C ARG A 100 17.67 -5.06 15.79
N ASP A 101 18.86 -5.53 16.13
CA ASP A 101 19.57 -5.11 17.33
C ASP A 101 20.00 -3.64 17.26
N GLN A 102 20.37 -3.17 16.06
CA GLN A 102 20.74 -1.77 15.87
C GLN A 102 19.55 -0.82 16.00
N MET A 103 18.37 -1.21 15.50
CA MET A 103 17.13 -0.46 15.68
C MET A 103 16.72 -0.40 17.15
N GLN A 104 16.86 -1.51 17.89
CA GLN A 104 16.64 -1.50 19.34
C GLN A 104 17.55 -0.48 20.03
N LYS A 105 18.87 -0.52 19.79
CA LYS A 105 19.82 0.41 20.40
C LYS A 105 19.58 1.86 20.00
N LEU A 106 19.23 2.10 18.74
CA LEU A 106 18.88 3.44 18.25
C LEU A 106 17.61 3.96 18.93
N HIS A 107 16.62 3.09 19.15
CA HIS A 107 15.43 3.42 19.92
C HIS A 107 15.75 3.72 21.39
N ASP A 108 16.63 2.95 22.02
CA ASP A 108 17.05 3.18 23.41
C ASP A 108 17.77 4.53 23.55
N LEU A 109 18.62 4.89 22.58
CA LEU A 109 19.23 6.22 22.50
C LEU A 109 18.18 7.32 22.35
N MET A 110 17.19 7.11 21.48
CA MET A 110 16.08 8.05 21.29
C MET A 110 15.27 8.24 22.58
N ALA A 111 14.97 7.15 23.30
CA ALA A 111 14.16 7.15 24.52
C ALA A 111 14.93 7.69 25.75
N GLY A 112 16.24 7.51 25.80
CA GLY A 112 17.10 8.02 26.87
C GLY A 112 17.47 9.50 26.73
N GLY A 113 17.31 10.08 25.53
CA GLY A 113 17.62 11.47 25.23
C GLY A 113 16.38 12.37 25.10
N LYS A 114 16.60 13.68 25.16
CA LYS A 114 15.64 14.68 24.69
C LYS A 114 16.23 15.33 23.45
N PHE A 115 15.53 15.20 22.34
CA PHE A 115 15.89 15.78 21.05
C PHE A 115 14.75 16.69 20.64
N ASP A 116 15.06 17.90 20.16
CA ASP A 116 14.04 18.86 19.72
C ASP A 116 13.70 18.66 18.24
N SER A 117 14.63 18.15 17.43
CA SER A 117 14.40 17.82 16.01
C SER A 117 14.89 16.44 15.56
N ALA A 118 14.40 15.93 14.43
CA ALA A 118 14.97 14.74 13.77
C ALA A 118 16.47 14.92 13.47
N ARG A 119 16.89 16.14 13.12
CA ARG A 119 18.30 16.48 12.84
C ARG A 119 19.20 16.26 14.06
N GLU A 120 18.74 16.64 15.24
CA GLU A 120 19.49 16.44 16.49
C GLU A 120 19.59 14.96 16.85
N LEU A 121 18.50 14.20 16.73
CA LEU A 121 18.53 12.75 16.94
C LEU A 121 19.52 12.08 15.99
N ALA A 122 19.46 12.41 14.69
CA ALA A 122 20.34 11.80 13.69
C ALA A 122 21.82 12.10 13.94
N ARG A 123 22.15 13.34 14.35
CA ARG A 123 23.52 13.72 14.73
C ARG A 123 24.01 12.99 15.97
N ALA A 124 23.17 12.93 17.01
CA ALA A 124 23.51 12.23 18.25
C ALA A 124 23.70 10.72 18.01
N ALA A 125 22.86 10.13 17.17
CA ALA A 125 22.97 8.73 16.78
C ALA A 125 24.29 8.46 16.05
N GLU A 126 24.61 9.20 14.98
CA GLU A 126 25.86 9.02 14.24
C GLU A 126 27.10 9.25 15.12
N HIS A 127 27.04 10.19 16.06
CA HIS A 127 28.13 10.43 17.02
C HIS A 127 28.30 9.27 18.02
N SER A 128 27.19 8.63 18.43
CA SER A 128 27.22 7.51 19.36
C SER A 128 27.71 6.21 18.72
N ASP A 129 27.27 5.92 17.50
CA ASP A 129 27.69 4.76 16.72
C ASP A 129 27.57 5.08 15.24
N VAL A 130 28.70 4.97 14.52
CA VAL A 130 28.76 5.21 13.08
C VAL A 130 27.81 4.30 12.31
N ALA A 131 27.52 3.09 12.82
CA ALA A 131 26.58 2.16 12.20
C ALA A 131 25.14 2.69 12.18
N PHE A 132 24.75 3.60 13.09
CA PHE A 132 23.42 4.18 13.09
C PHE A 132 23.15 5.08 11.89
N LYS A 133 24.19 5.62 11.25
CA LYS A 133 24.05 6.33 9.99
C LYS A 133 23.36 5.45 8.94
N ASP A 134 23.81 4.21 8.79
CA ASP A 134 23.27 3.30 7.79
C ASP A 134 21.85 2.84 8.16
N VAL A 135 21.57 2.64 9.46
CA VAL A 135 20.22 2.33 9.94
C VAL A 135 19.24 3.47 9.63
N ILE A 136 19.63 4.71 9.91
CA ILE A 136 18.83 5.89 9.61
C ILE A 136 18.62 6.02 8.10
N HIS A 137 19.66 5.80 7.29
CA HIS A 137 19.53 5.79 5.84
C HIS A 137 18.56 4.72 5.35
N ASP A 138 18.59 3.50 5.89
CA ASP A 138 17.66 2.44 5.51
C ASP A 138 16.22 2.82 5.84
N ILE A 139 15.97 3.37 7.04
CA ILE A 139 14.64 3.86 7.47
C ILE A 139 14.16 4.98 6.53
N MET A 140 14.99 6.00 6.31
CA MET A 140 14.61 7.16 5.50
C MET A 140 14.39 6.78 4.03
N THR A 141 15.25 5.94 3.47
CA THR A 141 15.12 5.41 2.10
C THR A 141 13.84 4.60 1.96
N ALA A 142 13.56 3.72 2.93
CA ALA A 142 12.36 2.91 2.98
C ALA A 142 11.08 3.75 2.94
N TRP A 143 10.99 4.81 3.72
CA TRP A 143 9.81 5.68 3.75
C TRP A 143 9.71 6.62 2.55
N TYR A 144 10.80 7.29 2.18
CA TYR A 144 10.77 8.30 1.13
C TYR A 144 10.64 7.69 -0.26
N ARG A 145 11.32 6.57 -0.53
CA ARG A 145 11.25 5.88 -1.83
C ARG A 145 10.20 4.76 -1.86
N GLY A 146 9.77 4.27 -0.68
CA GLY A 146 8.88 3.11 -0.60
C GLY A 146 9.57 1.80 -0.98
N VAL A 147 10.90 1.75 -0.89
CA VAL A 147 11.76 0.63 -1.32
C VAL A 147 12.62 0.17 -0.15
N ALA A 148 12.62 -1.13 0.10
CA ALA A 148 13.55 -1.79 1.02
C ALA A 148 14.11 -3.04 0.33
N ASP A 149 15.35 -3.42 0.61
CA ASP A 149 15.98 -4.61 -0.02
C ASP A 149 15.86 -4.56 -1.56
N GLU A 150 16.11 -3.38 -2.13
CA GLU A 150 16.02 -3.12 -3.58
C GLU A 150 14.68 -3.48 -4.25
N LYS A 151 13.59 -3.67 -3.49
CA LYS A 151 12.26 -3.85 -4.10
C LYS A 151 11.20 -2.98 -3.47
N VAL A 152 10.24 -2.64 -4.31
CA VAL A 152 9.12 -1.77 -3.97
C VAL A 152 8.23 -2.47 -2.95
N VAL A 153 8.07 -1.83 -1.79
CA VAL A 153 7.11 -2.22 -0.75
C VAL A 153 5.83 -1.41 -0.91
N VAL A 154 5.97 -0.10 -1.15
CA VAL A 154 4.86 0.80 -1.43
C VAL A 154 5.28 1.79 -2.51
N TYR A 155 4.35 2.12 -3.42
CA TYR A 155 4.63 3.10 -4.46
C TYR A 155 3.90 4.42 -4.20
N ARG A 156 2.57 4.41 -4.25
CA ARG A 156 1.75 5.63 -4.15
C ARG A 156 1.97 6.40 -2.84
N SER A 157 2.13 5.70 -1.73
CA SER A 157 2.23 6.31 -0.38
C SER A 157 3.67 6.57 0.06
N ALA A 158 4.65 6.49 -0.85
CA ALA A 158 6.04 6.87 -0.55
C ALA A 158 6.11 8.38 -0.22
N LEU A 159 6.83 8.74 0.85
CA LEU A 159 6.75 10.10 1.41
C LEU A 159 7.26 11.19 0.46
N MET A 160 8.13 10.86 -0.50
CA MET A 160 8.60 11.84 -1.50
C MET A 160 7.45 12.40 -2.36
N PHE A 161 6.39 11.61 -2.58
CA PHE A 161 5.22 12.06 -3.33
C PHE A 161 4.30 12.95 -2.52
N ASP A 162 4.28 12.81 -1.18
CA ASP A 162 3.47 13.67 -0.32
C ASP A 162 3.99 15.11 -0.30
N ILE A 163 5.31 15.29 -0.42
CA ILE A 163 5.97 16.60 -0.45
C ILE A 163 5.67 17.38 -1.73
N THR A 164 5.40 16.67 -2.84
CA THR A 164 5.26 17.28 -4.17
C THR A 164 3.82 17.21 -4.72
N LYS A 165 2.86 16.71 -3.93
CA LYS A 165 1.49 16.39 -4.38
C LYS A 165 0.67 17.58 -4.89
N ASP A 166 1.10 18.80 -4.57
CA ASP A 166 0.48 20.07 -4.99
C ASP A 166 0.95 20.51 -6.39
N ALA A 167 2.04 19.94 -6.90
CA ALA A 167 2.58 20.26 -8.22
C ALA A 167 2.72 19.02 -9.13
N ILE A 168 3.12 17.88 -8.58
CA ILE A 168 3.50 16.67 -9.32
C ILE A 168 2.82 15.45 -8.69
N TYR A 169 2.17 14.66 -9.55
CA TYR A 169 1.57 13.39 -9.16
C TYR A 169 2.49 12.21 -9.45
N PRO A 170 2.42 11.11 -8.67
CA PRO A 170 3.16 9.89 -8.97
C PRO A 170 2.89 9.41 -10.40
N LYS A 171 3.93 8.94 -11.10
CA LYS A 171 3.77 8.38 -12.45
C LYS A 171 2.73 7.26 -12.43
N THR A 172 1.99 7.10 -13.51
CA THR A 172 0.84 6.17 -13.64
C THR A 172 -0.45 6.58 -12.90
N TYR A 173 -0.45 7.69 -12.14
CA TYR A 173 -1.65 8.25 -11.51
C TYR A 173 -2.08 9.57 -12.17
N ALA A 174 -3.27 9.60 -12.77
CA ALA A 174 -3.86 10.78 -13.41
C ALA A 174 -4.75 11.56 -12.42
N ALA A 175 -4.16 12.15 -11.37
CA ALA A 175 -4.91 12.84 -10.31
C ALA A 175 -5.12 14.35 -10.55
N GLY A 176 -4.31 14.99 -11.41
CA GLY A 176 -4.40 16.44 -11.69
C GLY A 176 -5.49 16.85 -12.68
N GLY A 177 -6.18 15.91 -13.30
CA GLY A 177 -7.04 16.18 -14.46
C GLY A 177 -6.24 16.51 -15.73
N PRO A 178 -6.93 16.74 -16.87
CA PRO A 178 -6.28 17.11 -18.12
C PRO A 178 -5.53 18.44 -18.00
N PHE A 179 -4.34 18.53 -18.61
CA PHE A 179 -3.57 19.78 -18.73
C PHE A 179 -3.14 20.45 -17.43
N TYR A 180 -3.12 19.74 -16.29
CA TYR A 180 -2.70 20.32 -14.99
C TYR A 180 -1.32 20.98 -15.04
N TRP A 181 -0.42 20.45 -15.87
CA TRP A 181 0.95 20.94 -16.08
C TRP A 181 1.05 22.32 -16.74
N THR A 182 -0.07 22.90 -17.19
CA THR A 182 -0.10 24.26 -17.75
C THR A 182 -0.19 25.34 -16.68
N GLN A 183 -0.54 24.98 -15.45
CA GLN A 183 -0.60 25.91 -14.32
C GLN A 183 0.78 26.04 -13.67
N ALA A 184 1.12 27.27 -13.24
CA ALA A 184 2.32 27.50 -12.46
C ALA A 184 2.21 26.75 -11.12
N PRO A 185 3.23 25.97 -10.73
CA PRO A 185 3.24 25.32 -9.43
C PRO A 185 3.28 26.37 -8.31
N PRO A 186 2.78 26.03 -7.11
CA PRO A 186 2.88 26.92 -5.96
C PRO A 186 4.34 27.26 -5.65
N GLU A 187 4.58 28.49 -5.21
CA GLU A 187 5.90 28.91 -4.75
C GLU A 187 6.20 28.26 -3.41
N VAL A 188 7.41 27.72 -3.28
CA VAL A 188 7.86 27.01 -2.07
C VAL A 188 9.13 27.67 -1.58
N ALA A 189 9.26 27.85 -0.27
CA ALA A 189 10.45 28.42 0.33
C ALA A 189 11.68 27.55 0.01
N VAL A 190 12.79 28.20 -0.33
CA VAL A 190 14.06 27.49 -0.54
C VAL A 190 14.52 26.89 0.79
N PRO A 191 14.78 25.57 0.86
CA PRO A 191 15.24 24.94 2.08
C PRO A 191 16.62 25.49 2.46
N THR A 192 16.75 26.00 3.69
CA THR A 192 17.98 26.56 4.26
C THR A 192 18.72 25.59 5.20
N GLY A 193 18.17 24.40 5.40
CA GLY A 193 18.74 23.39 6.29
C GLY A 193 19.99 22.72 5.72
N GLU A 194 20.98 22.46 6.58
CA GLU A 194 22.12 21.60 6.23
C GLU A 194 21.80 20.12 6.49
N PRO A 195 22.52 19.19 5.85
CA PRO A 195 22.43 17.76 6.15
C PRO A 195 22.63 17.45 7.65
N ALA A 196 21.81 16.54 8.16
CA ALA A 196 21.91 16.08 9.55
C ALA A 196 23.07 15.09 9.72
N LEU A 197 23.23 14.17 8.77
CA LEU A 197 24.26 13.14 8.77
C LEU A 197 25.46 13.53 7.90
N SER A 198 26.62 12.91 8.16
CA SER A 198 27.77 13.05 7.28
C SER A 198 27.48 12.49 5.87
N PRO A 199 28.12 13.01 4.80
CA PRO A 199 27.89 12.53 3.44
C PRO A 199 28.13 11.03 3.31
N SER A 200 27.25 10.31 2.61
CA SER A 200 27.56 8.95 2.15
C SER A 200 28.50 9.00 0.96
N LYS A 201 29.24 7.92 0.72
CA LYS A 201 30.04 7.78 -0.49
C LYS A 201 29.10 7.82 -1.69
N PHE A 202 29.37 8.71 -2.64
CA PHE A 202 28.61 8.74 -3.89
C PHE A 202 28.86 7.43 -4.66
N VAL A 203 27.81 6.62 -4.82
CA VAL A 203 27.83 5.40 -5.62
C VAL A 203 26.98 5.69 -6.86
N VAL A 204 27.62 5.65 -8.03
CA VAL A 204 26.91 5.77 -9.30
C VAL A 204 26.18 4.45 -9.55
N GLU A 205 24.85 4.46 -9.52
CA GLU A 205 24.07 3.31 -9.97
C GLU A 205 24.36 3.07 -11.47
N PRO A 206 24.63 1.83 -11.91
CA PRO A 206 24.80 1.54 -13.32
C PRO A 206 23.48 1.84 -14.05
N THR A 207 23.57 2.72 -15.05
CA THR A 207 22.48 3.08 -15.97
C THR A 207 22.08 1.92 -16.87
#